data_AF-A0A6M3ISN2-F1
#
_entry.id   AF-A0A6M3ISN2-F1
#
_cell.length_a   1.000
_cell.length_b   1.000
_cell.length_c   1.000
_cell.angle_alpha   90.00
_cell.angle_beta   90.00
_cell.angle_gamma   90.00
#
_symmetry.space_group_name_H-M   'P 1'
#
loop_
_entity.id
_entity.type
_entity.pdbx_description
1 polymer ?
#
loop_
_entity_poly.entity_id
_entity_poly.type
_entity_poly.pdbx_seq_one_letter_code
_entity_poly.pdbx_strand_id
1 'polypeptide(L)'
;MYVNRQPPEQPPCTTCMVDLIDEFRDAAEVFLLCRNQVIVAPMGGIIDINILAVIGVMNIKRIENQDDCLIKVLKMFHKWKDLQDNKREN
;
A
#
# COMPACT_ATOMS: atom_id res chain seq x y z
N MET A 1 -26.78 -6.07 -5.69
CA MET A 1 -26.54 -7.53 -5.79
C MET A 1 -25.09 -7.80 -5.44
N TYR A 2 -24.79 -8.20 -4.21
CA TYR A 2 -23.46 -8.66 -3.80
C TYR A 2 -23.48 -10.19 -3.78
N VAL A 3 -23.21 -10.79 -4.94
CA VAL A 3 -23.26 -12.24 -5.12
C VAL A 3 -21.95 -12.83 -4.59
N ASN A 4 -22.06 -13.57 -3.48
CA ASN A 4 -21.15 -14.62 -3.01
C ASN A 4 -19.65 -14.31 -2.96
N ARG A 5 -19.18 -13.70 -1.85
CA ARG A 5 -17.80 -13.89 -1.40
C ARG A 5 -17.82 -14.73 -0.12
N GLN A 6 -17.37 -15.98 -0.19
CA GLN A 6 -17.05 -16.77 0.99
C GLN A 6 -15.57 -16.52 1.33
N PRO A 7 -15.26 -15.72 2.37
CA PRO A 7 -13.89 -15.57 2.82
C PRO A 7 -13.36 -16.91 3.37
N PRO A 8 -12.11 -17.32 3.07
CA PRO A 8 -11.55 -18.53 3.63
C PRO A 8 -11.30 -18.38 5.14
N GLU A 9 -11.31 -19.52 5.84
CA GLU A 9 -11.23 -19.59 7.31
C GLU A 9 -9.88 -19.11 7.88
N GLN A 10 -8.82 -19.00 7.07
CA GLN A 10 -7.50 -18.55 7.51
C GLN A 10 -6.94 -17.41 6.64
N PRO A 11 -6.51 -16.28 7.24
CA PRO A 11 -5.84 -15.20 6.50
C PRO A 11 -4.40 -15.57 6.13
N PRO A 12 -3.86 -15.07 4.99
CA PRO A 12 -4.51 -14.21 4.00
C PRO A 12 -5.14 -15.00 2.82
N CYS A 13 -6.36 -14.63 2.41
CA CYS A 13 -6.98 -15.14 1.18
C CYS A 13 -6.22 -14.65 -0.05
N THR A 14 -5.86 -15.56 -0.94
CA THR A 14 -5.44 -15.23 -2.32
C THR A 14 -6.49 -14.42 -3.07
N THR A 15 -7.79 -14.60 -2.76
CA THR A 15 -8.92 -13.90 -3.40
C THR A 15 -9.19 -12.49 -2.83
N CYS A 16 -8.67 -12.17 -1.65
CA CYS A 16 -8.86 -10.86 -1.03
C CYS A 16 -7.76 -9.88 -1.41
N MET A 17 -6.60 -10.40 -1.81
CA MET A 17 -5.65 -9.63 -2.57
C MET A 17 -6.23 -9.45 -3.98
N VAL A 18 -6.32 -8.20 -4.43
CA VAL A 18 -6.45 -7.94 -5.87
C VAL A 18 -5.29 -8.67 -6.53
N ASP A 19 -5.54 -9.42 -7.61
CA ASP A 19 -4.47 -9.97 -8.47
C ASP A 19 -3.68 -8.79 -9.02
N LEU A 20 -2.71 -8.37 -8.22
CA LEU A 20 -1.67 -7.47 -8.64
C LEU A 20 -0.89 -8.28 -9.67
N ILE A 21 -0.76 -7.73 -10.89
CA ILE A 21 0.20 -8.22 -11.88
C ILE A 21 1.47 -8.59 -11.11
N ASP A 22 1.97 -9.83 -11.23
CA ASP A 22 2.97 -10.41 -10.32
C ASP A 22 4.15 -9.46 -10.05
N GLU A 23 4.51 -8.64 -11.04
CA GLU A 23 5.51 -7.57 -10.99
C GLU A 23 5.31 -6.52 -9.86
N PHE A 24 4.08 -6.36 -9.35
CA PHE A 24 3.71 -5.39 -8.33
C PHE A 24 3.31 -6.03 -7.00
N ARG A 25 3.33 -7.37 -6.89
CA ARG A 25 2.86 -8.08 -5.69
C ARG A 25 3.58 -7.58 -4.44
N ASP A 26 4.90 -7.57 -4.45
CA ASP A 26 5.72 -7.17 -3.29
C ASP A 26 5.50 -5.71 -2.92
N ALA A 27 5.53 -4.82 -3.92
CA ALA A 27 5.34 -3.38 -3.71
C ALA A 27 3.95 -3.06 -3.16
N ALA A 28 2.91 -3.72 -3.65
CA ALA A 28 1.56 -3.50 -3.17
C ALA A 28 1.33 -4.09 -1.78
N GLU A 29 1.94 -5.22 -1.44
CA GLU A 29 1.88 -5.75 -0.08
C GLU A 29 2.57 -4.79 0.91
N VAL A 30 3.77 -4.32 0.58
CA VAL A 30 4.50 -3.31 1.37
C VAL A 30 3.67 -2.04 1.51
N PHE A 31 3.09 -1.54 0.42
CA PHE A 31 2.23 -0.37 0.44
C PHE A 31 1.02 -0.58 1.35
N LEU A 32 0.33 -1.72 1.26
CA LEU A 32 -0.86 -1.99 2.08
C LEU A 32 -0.53 -2.05 3.58
N LEU A 33 0.64 -2.57 3.95
CA LEU A 33 1.11 -2.61 5.33
C LEU A 33 1.51 -1.22 5.85
N CYS A 34 2.02 -0.34 4.98
CA CYS A 34 2.55 0.97 5.37
C CYS A 34 1.62 2.16 5.08
N ARG A 35 0.52 2.00 4.35
CA ARG A 35 -0.32 3.12 3.83
C ARG A 35 -0.86 4.08 4.89
N ASN A 36 -0.93 3.64 6.15
CA ASN A 36 -1.39 4.44 7.28
C ASN A 36 -0.24 5.04 8.11
N GLN A 37 1.00 4.65 7.83
CA GLN A 37 2.21 5.22 8.42
C GLN A 37 2.64 6.41 7.58
N VAL A 38 1.98 7.55 7.79
CA VAL A 38 2.15 8.76 6.98
C VAL A 38 2.79 9.90 7.76
N ILE A 39 3.48 10.77 7.03
CA ILE A 39 3.98 12.05 7.51
C ILE A 39 2.86 13.08 7.34
N VAL A 40 2.52 13.79 8.41
CA VAL A 40 1.42 14.74 8.45
C VAL A 40 1.96 16.16 8.66
N ALA A 41 1.44 17.12 7.90
CA ALA A 41 1.74 18.53 8.07
C ALA A 41 1.17 19.04 9.41
N PRO A 42 1.72 20.14 9.98
CA PRO A 42 1.17 20.73 11.20
C PRO A 42 -0.34 21.06 11.12
N MET A 43 -0.86 21.33 9.91
CA MET A 43 -2.28 21.63 9.66
C MET A 43 -3.13 20.40 9.29
N GLY A 44 -2.62 19.17 9.46
CA GLY A 44 -3.40 17.93 9.33
C GLY A 44 -3.44 17.27 7.94
N GLY A 45 -2.79 17.86 6.93
CA GLY A 45 -2.67 17.27 5.58
C GLY A 45 -1.62 16.17 5.52
N ILE A 46 -1.86 15.10 4.75
CA ILE A 46 -0.85 14.08 4.49
C ILE A 46 0.20 14.66 3.55
N ILE A 47 1.47 14.63 3.93
CA ILE A 47 2.59 15.08 3.09
C ILE A 47 3.11 13.89 2.30
N ASP A 48 3.53 12.83 2.99
CA ASP A 48 4.22 11.70 2.38
C ASP A 48 4.03 10.41 3.21
N ILE A 49 4.52 9.27 2.73
CA ILE A 49 4.60 8.00 3.47
C ILE A 49 5.88 7.94 4.30
N ASN A 50 5.85 7.26 5.45
CA ASN A 50 7.04 7.03 6.25
C ASN A 50 7.97 6.01 5.58
N ILE A 51 9.03 6.51 4.94
CA ILE A 51 10.03 5.69 4.23
C ILE A 51 10.70 4.68 5.17
N LEU A 52 10.94 5.01 6.45
CA LEU A 52 11.55 4.07 7.40
C LEU A 52 10.62 2.89 7.69
N ALA A 53 9.31 3.12 7.74
CA ALA A 53 8.34 2.03 7.87
C ALA A 53 8.33 1.14 6.62
N VAL A 54 8.40 1.74 5.43
CA VAL A 54 8.50 1.02 4.15
C VAL A 54 9.74 0.14 4.12
N ILE A 55 10.93 0.70 4.38
CA ILE A 55 12.20 -0.05 4.44
C ILE A 55 12.14 -1.15 5.51
N GLY A 56 11.55 -0.86 6.68
CA GLY A 56 11.37 -1.83 7.75
C GLY A 56 10.57 -3.07 7.30
N VAL A 57 9.44 -2.85 6.62
CA VAL A 57 8.63 -3.94 6.07
C VAL A 57 9.37 -4.71 4.98
N MET A 58 10.09 -4.02 4.10
CA MET A 58 10.88 -4.64 3.04
C MET A 58 11.99 -5.55 3.59
N ASN A 59 12.65 -5.11 4.67
CA ASN A 59 13.64 -5.91 5.38
C ASN A 59 13.02 -7.15 6.04
N ILE A 60 11.87 -7.01 6.70
CA ILE A 60 11.17 -8.14 7.33
C ILE A 60 10.76 -9.17 6.28
N LYS A 61 10.28 -8.71 5.12
CA LYS A 61 9.83 -9.57 4.01
C LYS A 61 10.95 -10.08 3.12
N ARG A 62 12.19 -9.62 3.34
CA ARG A 62 13.38 -10.00 2.54
C ARG A 62 13.20 -9.72 1.05
N ILE A 63 12.63 -8.56 0.71
CA ILE A 63 12.52 -8.14 -0.69
C ILE A 63 13.92 -7.97 -1.28
N GLU A 64 14.20 -8.66 -2.39
CA GLU A 64 15.52 -8.67 -3.02
C GLU A 64 15.86 -7.32 -3.67
N ASN A 65 14.98 -6.83 -4.55
CA ASN A 65 15.16 -5.55 -5.21
C ASN A 65 14.43 -4.44 -4.46
N GLN A 66 15.07 -3.95 -3.40
CA GLN A 66 14.48 -2.91 -2.55
C GLN A 66 14.31 -1.56 -3.28
N ASP A 67 15.20 -1.21 -4.20
CA ASP A 67 15.12 0.07 -4.91
C ASP A 67 13.89 0.13 -5.82
N ASP A 68 13.67 -0.92 -6.63
CA ASP A 68 12.50 -1.00 -7.52
C ASP A 68 11.19 -1.07 -6.72
N CYS A 69 11.16 -1.87 -5.66
CA CYS A 69 9.99 -1.97 -4.79
C CYS A 69 9.67 -0.62 -4.12
N LEU A 70 10.68 0.12 -3.64
CA LEU A 70 10.47 1.45 -3.05
C LEU A 70 9.88 2.43 -4.07
N ILE A 71 10.42 2.47 -5.30
CA ILE A 71 9.89 3.31 -6.39
C ILE A 71 8.42 2.99 -6.67
N LYS A 72 8.07 1.70 -6.73
CA LYS A 72 6.69 1.24 -6.97
C LYS A 72 5.76 1.63 -5.80
N VAL A 73 6.21 1.47 -4.55
CA VAL A 73 5.45 1.89 -3.35
C VAL A 73 5.18 3.40 -3.37
N LEU A 74 6.19 4.22 -3.66
CA LEU A 74 6.04 5.68 -3.72
C LEU A 74 5.05 6.10 -4.82
N LYS A 75 5.13 5.48 -6.01
CA LYS A 75 4.15 5.71 -7.09
C LYS A 75 2.73 5.37 -6.67
N MET A 76 2.53 4.22 -6.01
CA MET A 76 1.22 3.82 -5.49
C MET A 76 0.70 4.80 -4.43
N PHE A 77 1.57 5.22 -3.50
CA PHE A 77 1.21 6.14 -2.44
C PHE A 77 0.78 7.51 -2.98
N HIS A 78 1.55 8.11 -3.91
CA HIS A 78 1.17 9.39 -4.50
C HIS A 78 -0.16 9.28 -5.26
N LYS A 79 -0.36 8.21 -6.04
CA LYS A 79 -1.64 8.01 -6.73
C LYS A 79 -2.81 7.85 -5.76
N TRP A 80 -2.61 7.10 -4.67
CA TRP A 80 -3.60 6.94 -3.62
C TRP A 80 -3.91 8.27 -2.91
N LYS A 81 -2.88 9.05 -2.59
CA LYS A 81 -3.00 10.36 -1.95
C LYS A 81 -3.79 11.33 -2.82
N ASP A 82 -3.46 11.44 -4.10
CA ASP A 82 -4.20 12.27 -5.07
C ASP A 82 -5.69 11.89 -5.08
N LEU A 83 -6.02 10.60 -5.02
CA LEU A 83 -7.40 10.13 -4.97
C LEU A 83 -8.09 10.46 -3.65
N GLN A 84 -7.37 10.55 -2.53
CA GLN A 84 -7.94 10.99 -1.25
C GLN A 84 -8.18 12.50 -1.24
N ASP A 85 -7.25 13.28 -1.78
CA ASP A 85 -7.36 14.74 -1.81
C ASP A 85 -8.54 15.16 -2.72
N ASN A 86 -8.67 14.57 -3.91
CA ASN A 86 -9.82 14.80 -4.80
C ASN A 86 -11.18 14.42 -4.18
N LYS A 87 -11.20 13.45 -3.26
CA LYS A 87 -12.43 13.07 -2.53
C LYS A 87 -12.79 14.03 -1.39
N ARG A 88 -11.82 14.78 -0.85
CA ARG A 88 -12.06 15.77 0.21
C ARG A 88 -12.57 17.09 -0.35
N GLU A 89 -12.33 17.36 -1.63
CA GLU A 89 -12.75 18.57 -2.33
C GLU A 89 -14.19 18.50 -2.90
N ASN A 90 -14.82 17.32 -2.93
CA ASN A 90 -16.21 17.08 -3.36
C ASN A 90 -17.10 16.73 -2.16
#